data_AF-W6N9J1-F1
#
_entry.id   AF-W6N9J1-F1
#
_cell.length_a   1.000
_cell.length_b   1.000
_cell.length_c   1.000
_cell.angle_alpha   90.00
_cell.angle_beta   90.00
_cell.angle_gamma   90.00
#
_symmetry.space_group_name_H-M   'P 1'
#
loop_
_entity.id
_entity.type
_entity.pdbx_description
1 polymer ?
#
loop_
_entity_poly.entity_id
_entity_poly.type
_entity_poly.pdbx_seq_one_letter_code
_entity_poly.pdbx_strand_id
1 'polypeptide(L)' 'VNIVDNVLKIEGKHEEKADKYGKVERHFLRKYDLPSTVKADDVKSELSKDGVLTVRYYRQPELQPKVIPISIQPKH' A
#
# COMPACT_ATOMS: atom_id res chain seq x y z
N VAL A 1 -10.41 -2.85 -0.96
CA VAL A 1 -9.07 -2.23 -0.85
C VAL A 1 -9.15 -0.88 -1.53
N ASN A 2 -8.70 0.18 -0.87
CA ASN A 2 -8.75 1.54 -1.41
C ASN A 2 -7.53 2.33 -0.95
N ILE A 3 -7.10 3.28 -1.77
CA ILE A 3 -5.99 4.19 -1.46
C ILE A 3 -6.54 5.61 -1.47
N VAL A 4 -6.40 6.31 -0.35
CA VAL A 4 -6.83 7.71 -0.19
C VAL A 4 -5.78 8.42 0.63
N ASP A 5 -5.33 9.60 0.22
CA ASP A 5 -4.30 10.40 0.90
C ASP A 5 -3.02 9.61 1.19
N ASN A 6 -2.58 8.80 0.23
CA ASN A 6 -1.42 7.91 0.34
C ASN A 6 -1.52 6.83 1.44
N VAL A 7 -2.72 6.56 1.94
CA VAL A 7 -3.01 5.50 2.92
C VAL A 7 -3.73 4.35 2.24
N LEU A 8 -3.14 3.15 2.31
CA LEU A 8 -3.79 1.90 1.92
C LEU A 8 -4.77 1.48 3.01
N LYS A 9 -6.05 1.40 2.66
CA LYS A 9 -7.15 0.94 3.51
C LYS A 9 -7.64 -0.43 3.03
N ILE A 10 -7.70 -1.38 3.95
CA ILE A 10 -8.24 -2.72 3.73
C ILE A 10 -9.38 -2.91 4.72
N GLU A 11 -10.59 -3.08 4.19
CA GLU A 11 -11.79 -3.40 4.96
C GLU A 11 -12.31 -4.76 4.53
N GLY A 12 -12.67 -5.59 5.51
CA GLY A 12 -13.32 -6.88 5.29
C GLY A 12 -14.44 -7.09 6.28
N LYS A 13 -15.61 -7.47 5.77
CA LYS A 13 -16.80 -7.82 6.55
C LYS A 13 -17.16 -9.27 6.27
N HIS A 14 -17.23 -10.05 7.33
CA HIS A 14 -17.82 -11.37 7.34
C HIS A 14 -19.17 -11.25 8.01
N GLU A 15 -20.24 -11.37 7.23
CA GLU A 15 -21.62 -11.28 7.70
C GLU A 15 -21.92 -12.34 8.77
N GLU A 16 -22.98 -12.10 9.54
CA GLU A 16 -23.43 -13.00 10.60
C GLU A 16 -23.65 -14.41 10.03
N LYS A 17 -22.88 -15.37 10.55
CA LYS A 17 -23.02 -16.78 10.20
C LYS A 17 -23.28 -17.59 11.46
N ALA A 18 -24.34 -18.41 11.42
CA ALA A 18 -24.62 -19.36 12.49
C ALA A 18 -23.64 -20.54 12.42
N ASP A 19 -23.11 -20.93 13.57
CA ASP A 19 -22.34 -22.15 13.76
C ASP A 19 -22.95 -23.00 14.89
N LYS A 20 -22.28 -24.09 15.28
CA LYS A 20 -22.77 -25.01 16.31
C LYS A 20 -22.91 -24.37 17.70
N TYR A 21 -22.30 -23.22 17.94
CA TYR A 21 -22.19 -22.58 19.25
C TYR A 21 -22.83 -21.19 19.31
N GLY A 22 -23.30 -20.66 18.19
CA GLY A 22 -24.01 -19.39 18.14
C GLY A 22 -23.93 -18.71 16.78
N LYS A 23 -23.84 -17.38 16.79
CA LYS A 23 -23.71 -16.54 15.60
C LYS A 23 -22.38 -15.81 15.67
N VAL A 24 -21.67 -15.77 14.55
CA VAL A 24 -20.39 -15.08 14.44
C VAL A 24 -20.44 -14.07 13.30
N GLU A 25 -20.14 -12.82 13.61
CA GLU A 25 -19.85 -11.75 12.66
C GLU A 25 -18.40 -11.30 12.89
N ARG A 26 -17.69 -10.93 11.82
CA ARG A 26 -16.34 -10.36 11.95
C ARG A 26 -16.21 -9.15 11.03
N HIS A 27 -15.69 -8.06 11.56
CA HIS A 27 -15.34 -6.87 10.79
C HIS A 27 -13.92 -6.46 11.13
N PHE A 28 -13.11 -6.17 10.09
CA PHE A 28 -11.76 -5.67 10.30
C PHE A 28 -11.46 -4.51 9.36
N LEU A 29 -10.64 -3.59 9.86
CA LEU A 29 -10.01 -2.53 9.09
C LEU A 29 -8.50 -2.56 9.37
N ARG A 30 -7.70 -2.51 8.30
CA ARG A 30 -6.25 -2.32 8.38
C ARG A 30 -5.87 -1.10 7.55
N LYS A 31 -4.96 -0.29 8.08
CA LYS A 31 -4.43 0.92 7.42
C LYS A 31 -2.92 0.84 7.38
N TYR A 32 -2.34 1.20 6.25
CA TYR A 32 -0.90 1.26 6.05
C TYR A 32 -0.54 2.53 5.29
N ASP A 33 0.41 3.29 5.82
CA ASP A 33 0.96 4.43 5.09
C ASP A 33 1.84 3.91 3.96
N LEU A 34 1.58 4.40 2.75
CA LEU A 34 2.43 4.08 1.60
C LEU A 34 3.60 5.06 1.56
N PRO A 35 4.78 4.63 1.10
CA PRO A 35 5.86 5.56 0.76
C PRO A 35 5.38 6.61 -0.25
N SER A 36 5.87 7.85 -0.16
CA SER A 36 5.50 8.94 -1.08
C SER A 36 5.88 8.68 -2.54
N THR A 37 6.78 7.73 -2.78
CA THR A 37 7.24 7.31 -4.11
C THR A 37 6.29 6.32 -4.79
N VAL A 38 5.28 5.80 -4.08
CA VAL A 38 4.32 4.83 -4.62
C VAL A 38 3.13 5.57 -5.22
N LYS A 39 2.87 5.37 -6.51
CA LYS A 39 1.64 5.83 -7.14
C LYS A 39 0.52 4.82 -6.92
N ALA A 40 -0.71 5.30 -6.72
CA ALA A 40 -1.87 4.43 -6.51
C ALA A 40 -2.05 3.42 -7.66
N ASP A 41 -1.84 3.86 -8.91
CA ASP A 41 -1.96 3.02 -10.12
C ASP A 41 -0.96 1.86 -10.18
N ASP A 42 0.17 1.97 -9.46
CA ASP A 42 1.20 0.93 -9.41
C ASP A 42 0.90 -0.14 -8.35
N VAL A 43 -0.10 0.08 -7.50
CA VAL A 43 -0.51 -0.88 -6.46
C VAL A 43 -1.43 -1.93 -7.07
N LYS A 44 -1.09 -3.20 -6.88
CA LYS A 44 -1.90 -4.35 -7.31
C LYS A 44 -2.32 -5.18 -6.11
N SER A 45 -3.54 -5.70 -6.14
CA SER A 45 -4.06 -6.60 -5.12
C SER A 45 -4.62 -7.88 -5.73
N GLU A 46 -4.41 -9.01 -5.06
CA GLU A 46 -4.91 -10.33 -5.46
C GLU A 46 -5.35 -11.09 -4.21
N LEU A 47 -6.49 -11.78 -4.31
CA LEU A 47 -6.98 -12.69 -3.28
C LEU A 47 -6.80 -14.13 -3.79
N SER A 48 -5.97 -14.90 -3.10
CA SER A 48 -5.75 -16.30 -3.44
C SER A 48 -6.92 -17.19 -3.03
N LYS A 49 -6.97 -18.42 -3.57
CA LYS A 49 -8.05 -19.38 -3.30
C LYS A 49 -8.12 -19.84 -1.83
N ASP A 50 -7.01 -19.79 -1.11
CA ASP A 50 -6.91 -20.07 0.33
C ASP A 50 -7.23 -18.84 1.20
N GLY A 51 -7.66 -17.73 0.61
CA GLY A 51 -8.19 -16.57 1.33
C GLY A 51 -7.15 -15.55 1.78
N VAL A 52 -5.94 -15.58 1.22
CA VAL A 52 -4.89 -14.60 1.54
C VAL A 52 -4.94 -13.42 0.58
N LEU A 53 -5.28 -12.25 1.10
CA LEU A 53 -5.19 -10.99 0.35
C LEU A 53 -3.73 -10.53 0.31
N THR A 54 -3.15 -10.48 -0.89
CA THR A 54 -1.82 -9.92 -1.14
C THR A 54 -1.97 -8.55 -1.78
N VAL A 55 -1.31 -7.53 -1.22
CA VAL A 55 -1.20 -6.19 -1.82
C VAL A 55 0.27 -5.92 -2.08
N ARG A 56 0.62 -5.56 -3.32
CA ARG A 56 2.01 -5.37 -3.76
C ARG A 56 2.17 -4.09 -4.58
N TYR A 57 3.34 -3.48 -4.44
CA TYR A 57 3.78 -2.33 -5.22
C TYR A 57 5.29 -2.43 -5.44
N TYR A 58 5.79 -1.78 -6.49
CA TYR A 58 7.23 -1.72 -6.74
C TYR A 58 7.81 -0.52 -5.99
N ARG A 59 8.81 -0.77 -5.15
CA ARG A 59 9.59 0.31 -4.56
C ARG A 59 10.56 0.82 -5.63
N GLN A 60 10.48 2.11 -5.96
CA GLN A 60 11.55 2.73 -6.73
C GLN A 60 12.85 2.63 -5.93
N PRO A 61 13.99 2.32 -6.57
CA PRO A 61 15.28 2.40 -5.90
C PRO A 61 15.43 3.79 -5.28
N GLU A 62 15.97 3.89 -4.07
CA GLU A 62 16.30 5.19 -3.51
C GLU A 62 17.23 5.91 -4.50
N LEU A 63 16.81 7.09 -4.96
CA LEU A 63 17.65 7.92 -5.82
C LEU A 63 18.90 8.24 -5.03
N GLN A 64 20.06 7.77 -5.50
CA GLN A 64 21.32 8.22 -4.93
C GLN A 64 21.39 9.75 -5.06
N PRO A 65 21.88 10.46 -4.02
CA PRO A 65 22.02 11.90 -4.09
C PRO A 65 22.86 12.28 -5.30
N LYS A 66 22.30 13.13 -6.18
CA LYS A 66 23.05 13.68 -7.32
C LYS A 66 24.08 14.66 -6.78
N VAL A 67 25.36 14.34 -6.92
CA VAL A 67 26.45 15.30 -6.70
C VAL A 67 26.40 16.30 -7.84
N ILE A 68 26.03 17.56 -7.54
CA ILE A 68 26.06 18.66 -8.51
C ILE A 68 27.42 19.35 -8.36
N PRO A 69 28.34 19.23 -9.33
CA PRO A 69 29.64 19.90 -9.24
C PRO A 69 29.48 21.42 -9.38
N ILE A 70 30.23 22.16 -8.57
CA ILE A 70 30.33 23.62 -8.70
C ILE A 70 31.33 23.94 -9.81
N SER A 71 30.89 24.58 -10.88
CA SER A 71 31.77 25.09 -11.94
C SER A 71 32.08 26.58 -11.71
N ILE A 72 33.36 26.93 -11.72
CA ILE A 72 33.80 28.34 -11.70
C ILE A 72 33.55 28.91 -13.09
N GLN A 73 32.69 29.92 -13.19
CA GLN A 73 32.55 30.69 -14.42
C GLN A 73 33.72 31.70 -14.52
N PRO A 74 34.47 31.74 -15.65
CA PRO A 74 35.48 32.76 -15.87
C PRO A 74 34.83 34.14 -15.83
N LYS A 75 35.44 35.10 -15.11
CA LYS A 75 35.09 36.52 -15.25
C LYS A 75 35.70 37.03 -16.55
N HIS A 76 34.89 37.68 -17.38
CA HIS A 76 35.36 38.51 -18.49
C HIS A 76 36.06 39.77 -17.96
#